data_AF-A0A2W6ZXJ5-F1
#
_entry.id   AF-A0A2W6ZXJ5-F1
#
_cell.length_a   1.000
_cell.length_b   1.000
_cell.length_c   1.000
_cell.angle_alpha   90.00
_cell.angle_beta   90.00
_cell.angle_gamma   90.00
#
_symmetry.space_group_name_H-M   'P 1'
#
loop_
_entity.id
_entity.type
_entity.pdbx_description
1 polymer ?
#
loop_
_entity_poly.entity_id
_entity_poly.type
_entity_poly.pdbx_seq_one_letter_code
_entity_poly.pdbx_strand_id
1 'polypeptide(L)' 'MAGPLLFDENLSPRLASAMAGFFPGSIHIRDVGLKGAPPKVLWLVVGNTSTQNISRILLTRRDVIVAFIKELNTSLLTLR' A
#
# COMPACT_ATOMS: atom_id res chain seq x y z
N MET A 1 8.13 12.58 -4.65
CA MET A 1 8.13 11.40 -3.77
C MET A 1 6.70 10.84 -3.75
N ALA A 2 6.48 9.53 -3.80
CA ALA A 2 5.12 8.98 -3.68
C ALA A 2 4.62 9.08 -2.23
N GLY A 3 3.33 9.30 -2.05
CA GLY A 3 2.68 9.38 -0.74
C GLY A 3 2.63 8.03 0.01
N PRO A 4 2.22 8.05 1.29
CA PRO A 4 2.18 6.87 2.15
C PRO A 4 1.12 5.86 1.71
N LEU A 5 1.38 4.59 1.98
CA LEU A 5 0.40 3.50 1.83
C LEU A 5 -0.23 3.16 3.18
N LEU A 6 -1.54 2.98 3.21
CA LEU A 6 -2.26 2.44 4.36
C LEU A 6 -2.52 0.95 4.12
N PHE A 7 -2.01 0.10 5.00
CA PHE A 7 -2.19 -1.35 4.93
C PHE A 7 -3.36 -1.79 5.82
N ASP A 8 -4.21 -2.64 5.26
CA ASP A 8 -5.37 -3.27 5.89
C ASP A 8 -4.97 -4.32 6.95
N GLU A 9 -5.92 -4.71 7.81
CA GLU A 9 -5.77 -5.66 8.92
C GLU A 9 -5.45 -7.08 8.48
N ASN A 10 -5.78 -7.45 7.24
CA ASN A 10 -5.44 -8.75 6.67
C ASN A 10 -3.95 -8.84 6.27
N LEU A 11 -3.21 -7.73 6.31
CA LEU A 11 -1.80 -7.69 5.97
C LEU A 11 -0.94 -7.67 7.23
N SER A 12 0.30 -8.14 7.11
CA SER A 12 1.22 -8.11 8.26
C SER A 12 1.59 -6.67 8.61
N PRO A 13 1.55 -6.24 9.89
CA PRO A 13 2.05 -4.92 10.30
C PRO A 13 3.52 -4.68 9.95
N ARG A 14 4.31 -5.76 9.86
CA ARG A 14 5.73 -5.72 9.44
C ARG A 14 5.89 -5.28 7.98
N LEU A 15 4.85 -5.44 7.15
CA LEU A 15 4.86 -4.97 5.77
C LEU A 15 4.93 -3.44 5.71
N ALA A 16 4.21 -2.73 6.59
CA ALA A 16 4.25 -1.27 6.65
C ALA A 16 5.68 -0.76 6.91
N SER A 17 6.35 -1.35 7.89
CA SER A 17 7.75 -1.04 8.21
C SER A 17 8.70 -1.37 7.05
N ALA A 18 8.50 -2.51 6.38
CA ALA A 18 9.32 -2.89 5.22
C ALA A 18 9.13 -1.94 4.02
N MET A 19 7.93 -1.36 3.86
CA MET A 19 7.60 -0.47 2.74
C MET A 19 7.94 0.99 3.00
N ALA A 20 8.18 1.40 4.25
CA ALA A 20 8.52 2.79 4.61
C ALA A 20 9.75 3.34 3.86
N GLY A 21 10.73 2.50 3.52
CA GLY A 21 11.90 2.90 2.72
C GLY A 21 11.59 3.24 1.26
N PHE A 22 10.44 2.78 0.73
CA PHE A 22 10.03 2.98 -0.67
C PHE A 22 8.84 3.94 -0.80
N PHE A 23 7.94 3.90 0.19
CA PHE A 23 6.75 4.72 0.34
C PHE A 23 6.78 5.34 1.74
N PRO A 24 7.48 6.47 1.92
CA PRO A 24 7.63 7.11 3.23
C PRO A 24 6.29 7.42 3.89
N GLY A 25 6.18 7.13 5.19
CA GLY A 25 4.96 7.33 5.98
C GLY A 25 3.92 6.22 5.85
N SER A 26 4.24 5.11 5.17
CA SER A 26 3.33 3.95 5.11
C SER A 26 3.07 3.36 6.49
N ILE A 27 1.82 2.95 6.74
CA ILE A 27 1.33 2.57 8.07
C ILE A 27 0.32 1.43 7.98
N HIS A 28 0.20 0.63 9.03
CA HIS A 28 -0.81 -0.40 9.15
C HIS A 28 -2.05 0.12 9.89
N ILE A 29 -3.25 -0.29 9.50
CA ILE A 29 -4.54 0.18 10.05
C ILE A 29 -4.61 0.11 11.58
N ARG A 30 -4.05 -0.96 12.16
CA ARG A 30 -3.95 -1.14 13.62
C ARG A 30 -3.27 0.02 14.36
N ASP A 31 -2.34 0.70 13.69
CA ASP A 31 -1.49 1.75 14.27
C ASP A 31 -2.07 3.15 13.96
N VAL A 32 -3.25 3.20 13.33
CA VAL A 32 -3.87 4.44 12.86
C VAL A 32 -5.11 4.74 13.70
N GLY A 33 -5.08 5.84 14.44
CA GLY A 33 -6.29 6.44 15.03
C GLY A 33 -7.10 7.17 13.94
N LEU A 34 -7.67 6.44 12.98
CA LEU A 34 -8.29 7.03 11.79
C LEU A 34 -9.38 8.04 12.13
N LYS A 35 -9.19 9.29 11.70
CA LYS A 35 -10.26 10.25 11.43
C LYS A 35 -10.30 10.51 9.92
N GLY A 36 -11.35 10.03 9.25
CA GLY A 36 -11.57 10.20 7.80
C GLY A 36 -11.32 8.95 6.97
N ALA A 37 -11.97 8.87 5.80
CA ALA A 37 -11.81 7.78 4.84
C ALA A 37 -10.50 7.92 4.05
N PRO A 38 -9.80 6.83 3.70
CA PRO A 38 -8.52 6.91 2.99
C PRO A 38 -8.72 7.43 1.55
N PRO A 39 -7.91 8.38 1.07
CA PRO A 39 -8.11 9.01 -0.24
C PRO A 39 -7.81 8.08 -1.43
N LYS A 40 -7.00 7.02 -1.24
CA LYS A 40 -6.56 6.07 -2.29
C LYS A 40 -6.40 4.65 -1.75
N VAL A 41 -6.93 3.67 -2.48
CA VAL A 41 -6.94 2.25 -2.13
C VAL A 41 -6.17 1.44 -3.17
N LEU A 42 -5.29 0.55 -2.70
CA LEU A 42 -4.68 -0.49 -3.53
C LEU A 42 -5.35 -1.82 -3.22
N TRP A 43 -5.91 -2.48 -4.23
CA TRP A 43 -6.47 -3.82 -4.10
C TRP A 43 -5.50 -4.85 -4.68
N LEU A 44 -4.90 -5.66 -3.82
CA LEU A 44 -4.01 -6.74 -4.21
C LEU A 44 -4.81 -8.04 -4.41
N VAL A 45 -4.90 -8.52 -5.65
CA VAL A 45 -5.56 -9.79 -5.97
C VAL A 45 -4.53 -10.91 -5.95
N VAL A 46 -4.23 -11.41 -4.75
CA VAL A 46 -3.26 -12.49 -4.54
C VAL A 46 -3.83 -13.51 -3.56
N GLY A 47 -3.43 -14.77 -3.70
CA GLY A 47 -3.74 -15.79 -2.69
C GLY A 47 -2.95 -15.57 -1.39
N ASN A 48 -3.24 -16.38 -0.37
CA ASN A 48 -2.46 -16.39 0.87
C ASN A 48 -0.98 -16.61 0.55
N THR A 49 -0.16 -15.64 0.91
CA THR A 49 1.26 -15.64 0.55
C THR A 49 2.09 -14.90 1.58
N SER A 50 3.41 -15.03 1.48
CA SER A 50 4.33 -14.41 2.43
C SER A 50 4.40 -12.89 2.23
N THR A 51 4.71 -12.18 3.31
CA THR A 51 5.02 -10.74 3.28
C THR A 51 6.10 -10.43 2.24
N GLN A 52 7.10 -11.29 2.08
CA GLN A 52 8.14 -11.14 1.05
C GLN A 52 7.57 -11.18 -0.38
N ASN A 53 6.60 -12.05 -0.65
CA ASN A 53 5.96 -12.11 -1.96
C ASN A 53 5.10 -10.85 -2.22
N ILE A 54 4.37 -10.39 -1.21
CA ILE A 54 3.59 -9.14 -1.30
C ILE A 54 4.51 -7.94 -1.56
N SER A 55 5.60 -7.82 -0.79
CA SER A 55 6.63 -6.80 -1.00
C SER A 55 7.18 -6.84 -2.43
N ARG A 56 7.49 -8.04 -2.95
CA ARG A 56 7.96 -8.19 -4.33
C ARG A 56 6.94 -7.68 -5.35
N ILE A 57 5.66 -8.00 -5.19
CA ILE A 57 4.59 -7.52 -6.09
C ILE A 57 4.52 -5.98 -6.06
N LEU A 58 4.50 -5.40 -4.87
CA LEU A 58 4.44 -3.94 -4.70
C LEU A 58 5.68 -3.24 -5.29
N LEU A 59 6.87 -3.78 -5.07
CA LEU A 59 8.12 -3.21 -5.57
C LEU A 59 8.26 -3.36 -7.09
N THR A 60 7.87 -4.50 -7.66
CA THR A 60 7.85 -4.69 -9.12
C THR A 60 6.87 -3.74 -9.81
N ARG A 61 5.77 -3.37 -9.14
CA ARG A 61 4.75 -2.45 -9.67
C ARG A 61 4.92 -1.01 -9.19
N ARG A 62 6.08 -0.67 -8.58
CA ARG A 62 6.32 0.64 -7.93
C ARG A 62 5.94 1.82 -8.81
N ASP A 63 6.35 1.83 -10.07
CA ASP A 63 6.12 2.98 -10.94
C ASP A 63 4.63 3.23 -11.21
N VAL A 64 3.85 2.16 -11.33
CA VAL A 64 2.38 2.22 -11.47
C VAL A 64 1.75 2.78 -10.19
N ILE A 65 2.21 2.32 -9.03
CA ILE A 65 1.73 2.80 -7.72
C ILE A 65 2.08 4.29 -7.55
N VAL A 66 3.29 4.69 -7.90
CA VAL A 66 3.74 6.09 -7.83
C VAL A 66 2.90 6.97 -8.76
N ALA A 67 2.63 6.53 -9.99
CA ALA A 67 1.77 7.25 -10.92
C ALA A 67 0.34 7.37 -10.37
N PHE A 68 -0.23 6.28 -9.87
CA PHE A 68 -1.56 6.26 -9.26
C PHE A 68 -1.66 7.23 -8.07
N ILE A 69 -0.65 7.32 -7.21
CA ILE A 69 -0.67 8.24 -6.07
C ILE A 69 -0.68 9.71 -6.52
N LYS A 70 -0.05 10.03 -7.66
CA LYS A 70 -0.03 11.39 -8.21
C LYS A 70 -1.31 11.78 -8.95
N GLU A 71 -2.05 10.80 -9.49
CA GLU A 71 -3.28 11.03 -10.24
C GLU A 71 -4.39 11.56 -9.31
N LEU A 72 -5.14 12.59 -9.70
CA LEU A 72 -6.13 13.20 -8.79
C LEU A 72 -7.51 12.51 -8.84
N ASN A 73 -7.85 11.91 -9.98
CA ASN A 73 -9.22 11.45 -10.24
C ASN A 73 -9.45 9.97 -9.96
N THR A 74 -8.41 9.22 -9.59
CA THR A 74 -8.50 7.78 -9.36
C THR A 74 -8.28 7.44 -7.89
N SER A 75 -9.24 6.72 -7.31
CA SER A 75 -9.19 6.30 -5.90
C SER A 75 -8.91 4.81 -5.70
N LEU A 76 -8.91 4.00 -6.76
CA LEU A 76 -8.67 2.57 -6.69
C LEU A 76 -7.65 2.12 -7.74
N LEU A 77 -6.62 1.37 -7.32
CA LEU A 77 -5.71 0.65 -8.19
C LEU A 77 -5.74 -0.83 -7.85
N THR A 78 -6.09 -1.67 -8.81
CA THR A 78 -6.01 -3.13 -8.65
C THR A 78 -4.68 -3.65 -9.19
N LEU A 79 -3.96 -4.41 -8.35
CA LEU A 79 -2.73 -5.11 -8.71
C LEU A 79 -3.01 -6.61 -8.71
N ARG A 80 -2.65 -7.28 -9.81
CA ARG A 80 -2.71 -8.73 -9.99
C ARG A 80 -1.31 -9.29 -10.17
#